data_AF-A0A2G5C5I1-F1
#
_entry.id   AF-A0A2G5C5I1-F1
#
_cell.length_a   1.000
_cell.length_b   1.000
_cell.length_c   1.000
_cell.angle_alpha   90.00
_cell.angle_beta   90.00
_cell.angle_gamma   90.00
#
_symmetry.space_group_name_H-M   'P 1'
#
loop_
_entity.id
_entity.type
_entity.pdbx_description
1 polymer ?
#
loop_
_entity_poly.entity_id
_entity_poly.type
_entity_poly.pdbx_seq_one_letter_code
_entity_poly.pdbx_strand_id
1 'polypeptide(L)'
;MDSDLWEKVLSPDNEYRRKLIDQVVTALPECKSAEQVSAAIKAFMTADLPHELIELLEKLVLHNSVFGGNFNLQNLLILSAIKADASRVMDYIHRLDNFDGPAVGEVAVEAELYEEAFSIFKKFNLNIPAVNVLLDNIQNIERAVEFALSVDEEAVWSQVAKGQVRLSESA
;
A
#
# COMPACT_ATOMS: atom_id res chain seq x y z
N MET A 1 4.86 3.61 -27.91
CA MET A 1 3.53 4.24 -28.14
C MET A 1 3.46 5.47 -27.24
N ASP A 2 3.03 6.58 -27.83
CA ASP A 2 3.49 7.93 -27.54
C ASP A 2 3.00 8.53 -26.23
N SER A 3 3.95 8.97 -25.40
CA SER A 3 3.70 9.81 -24.21
C SER A 3 2.89 11.06 -24.60
N ASP A 4 3.23 11.65 -25.74
CA ASP A 4 2.58 12.84 -26.30
C ASP A 4 1.09 12.62 -26.60
N LEU A 5 0.71 11.39 -26.98
CA LEU A 5 -0.69 11.06 -27.23
C LEU A 5 -1.46 10.99 -25.92
N TRP A 6 -0.87 10.36 -24.89
CA TRP A 6 -1.46 10.28 -23.55
C TRP A 6 -1.67 11.64 -22.92
N GLU A 7 -0.68 12.53 -23.01
CA GLU A 7 -0.82 13.91 -22.53
C GLU A 7 -1.97 14.65 -23.22
N LYS A 8 -2.11 14.47 -24.54
CA LYS A 8 -3.19 15.09 -25.29
C LYS A 8 -4.56 14.51 -24.95
N VAL A 9 -4.67 13.19 -24.79
CA VAL A 9 -5.95 12.53 -24.49
C VAL A 9 -6.37 12.66 -23.02
N LEU A 10 -5.41 12.76 -22.09
CA LEU A 10 -5.66 12.94 -20.66
C LEU A 10 -5.71 14.42 -20.26
N SER A 11 -5.59 15.35 -21.22
CA SER A 11 -5.72 16.78 -20.96
C SER A 11 -7.08 17.10 -20.30
N PRO A 12 -7.11 17.95 -19.26
CA PRO A 12 -8.35 18.38 -18.61
C PRO A 12 -9.36 19.03 -19.57
N ASP A 13 -8.87 19.63 -20.66
CA ASP A 13 -9.69 20.32 -21.67
C ASP A 13 -10.34 19.35 -22.68
N ASN A 14 -10.02 18.05 -22.61
CA ASN A 14 -10.59 17.06 -23.51
C ASN A 14 -11.95 16.57 -23.01
N GLU A 15 -13.02 16.85 -23.77
CA GLU A 15 -14.40 16.41 -23.46
C GLU A 15 -14.55 14.88 -23.36
N TYR A 16 -13.69 14.13 -24.07
CA TYR A 16 -13.72 12.67 -24.08
C TYR A 16 -12.79 12.03 -23.04
N ARG A 17 -12.08 12.83 -22.23
CA ARG A 17 -11.10 12.35 -21.25
C ARG A 17 -11.67 11.24 -20.37
N ARG A 18 -12.84 11.47 -19.76
CA ARG A 18 -13.47 10.50 -18.84
C ARG A 18 -13.84 9.21 -19.54
N LYS A 19 -14.44 9.30 -20.73
CA LYS A 19 -14.83 8.14 -21.55
C LYS A 19 -13.62 7.30 -21.96
N LEU A 20 -12.50 7.95 -22.30
CA LEU A 20 -11.26 7.26 -22.64
C LEU A 20 -10.67 6.55 -21.41
N ILE A 21 -10.66 7.20 -20.25
CA ILE A 21 -10.20 6.58 -19.01
C ILE A 21 -11.05 5.35 -18.67
N ASP A 22 -12.38 5.47 -18.72
CA ASP A 22 -13.30 4.36 -18.43
C ASP A 22 -13.06 3.16 -19.37
N GLN A 23 -12.84 3.43 -20.66
CA GLN A 23 -12.52 2.40 -21.65
C GLN A 23 -11.17 1.73 -21.36
N VAL A 24 -10.15 2.51 -21.03
CA VAL A 24 -8.81 2.02 -20.71
C VAL A 24 -8.84 1.14 -19.45
N VAL A 25 -9.52 1.60 -18.39
CA VAL A 25 -9.70 0.87 -17.13
C VAL A 25 -10.51 -0.42 -17.31
N THR A 26 -11.37 -0.47 -18.33
CA THR A 26 -12.16 -1.68 -18.66
C THR A 26 -11.39 -2.67 -19.53
N ALA A 27 -10.61 -2.19 -20.50
CA ALA A 27 -9.93 -3.02 -21.48
C ALA A 27 -8.53 -3.50 -21.03
N LEU A 28 -7.79 -2.71 -20.25
CA LEU A 28 -6.43 -3.07 -19.82
C LEU A 28 -6.35 -4.34 -18.97
N PRO A 29 -7.31 -4.65 -18.08
CA PRO A 29 -7.27 -5.89 -17.31
C PRO A 29 -7.32 -7.15 -18.17
N GLU A 30 -7.83 -7.09 -19.40
CA GLU A 30 -7.81 -8.22 -20.35
C GLU A 30 -6.51 -8.27 -21.17
N CYS A 31 -5.73 -7.19 -21.17
CA CYS A 31 -4.47 -7.11 -21.89
C CYS A 31 -3.40 -7.96 -21.19
N LYS A 32 -2.61 -8.69 -21.98
CA LYS A 32 -1.47 -9.50 -21.50
C LYS A 32 -0.13 -8.80 -21.69
N SER A 33 -0.10 -7.62 -22.33
CA SER A 33 1.12 -6.87 -22.60
C SER A 33 1.51 -6.01 -21.39
N ALA A 34 2.59 -6.40 -20.72
CA ALA A 34 3.17 -5.63 -19.62
C ALA A 34 3.60 -4.21 -20.03
N GLU A 35 3.99 -4.03 -21.30
CA GLU A 35 4.39 -2.73 -21.85
C GLU A 35 3.21 -1.75 -21.91
N GLN A 36 2.04 -2.22 -22.37
CA GLN A 36 0.83 -1.39 -22.44
C GLN A 36 0.33 -1.01 -21.05
N VAL A 37 0.34 -1.96 -20.11
CA VAL A 37 -0.02 -1.73 -18.71
C VAL A 37 0.91 -0.68 -18.09
N SER A 38 2.22 -0.83 -18.28
CA SER A 38 3.22 0.11 -17.75
C SER A 38 3.08 1.51 -18.36
N ALA A 39 2.76 1.61 -19.65
CA ALA A 39 2.55 2.89 -20.32
C ALA A 39 1.31 3.61 -19.78
N ALA A 40 0.20 2.90 -19.57
CA ALA A 40 -1.02 3.47 -19.03
C ALA A 40 -0.87 3.93 -17.56
N ILE A 41 -0.19 3.14 -16.73
CA ILE A 41 0.14 3.51 -15.35
C ILE A 41 0.94 4.82 -15.33
N LYS A 42 2.00 4.92 -16.13
CA LYS A 42 2.81 6.14 -16.24
C LYS A 42 1.97 7.33 -16.70
N ALA A 43 1.10 7.14 -17.68
CA ALA A 43 0.20 8.18 -18.16
C ALA A 43 -0.74 8.69 -17.06
N PHE A 44 -1.32 7.79 -16.26
CA PHE A 44 -2.22 8.17 -15.16
C PHE A 44 -1.47 8.87 -14.02
N MET A 45 -0.24 8.44 -13.71
CA MET A 45 0.64 9.13 -12.74
C MET A 45 0.98 10.55 -13.21
N THR A 46 1.36 10.74 -14.47
CA THR A 46 1.69 12.07 -15.03
C THR A 46 0.46 12.97 -15.12
N ALA A 47 -0.72 12.40 -15.37
CA ALA A 47 -1.97 13.14 -15.47
C ALA A 47 -2.64 13.45 -14.11
N ASP A 48 -1.98 13.13 -12.99
CA ASP A 48 -2.47 13.34 -11.62
C ASP A 48 -3.86 12.72 -11.38
N LEU A 49 -4.01 11.46 -11.80
CA LEU A 49 -5.25 10.67 -11.68
C LEU A 49 -5.09 9.51 -10.68
N PRO A 50 -4.97 9.77 -9.36
CA PRO A 50 -4.69 8.74 -8.37
C PRO A 50 -5.86 7.76 -8.19
N HIS A 51 -7.10 8.22 -8.28
CA HIS A 51 -8.29 7.37 -8.10
C HIS A 51 -8.42 6.35 -9.24
N GLU A 52 -8.31 6.82 -10.48
CA GLU A 52 -8.40 5.99 -11.67
C GLU A 52 -7.19 5.03 -11.80
N LEU A 53 -6.02 5.45 -11.30
CA LEU A 53 -4.86 4.57 -11.16
C LEU A 53 -5.12 3.42 -10.17
N ILE A 54 -5.71 3.70 -9.00
CA ILE A 54 -6.05 2.67 -8.01
C ILE A 54 -7.04 1.68 -8.61
N GLU A 55 -8.11 2.13 -9.25
CA GLU A 55 -9.11 1.24 -9.86
C GLU A 55 -8.50 0.34 -10.95
N LEU A 56 -7.60 0.89 -11.77
CA LEU A 56 -6.88 0.12 -12.77
C LEU A 56 -6.00 -0.96 -12.13
N LEU A 57 -5.23 -0.58 -11.11
CA LEU A 57 -4.33 -1.48 -10.39
C LEU A 57 -5.11 -2.55 -9.62
N GLU A 58 -6.23 -2.23 -9.00
CA GLU A 58 -7.14 -3.20 -8.36
C GLU A 58 -7.55 -4.27 -9.37
N LYS A 59 -8.04 -3.89 -10.55
CA LYS A 59 -8.48 -4.88 -11.56
C LYS A 59 -7.31 -5.71 -12.08
N LEU A 60 -6.15 -5.10 -12.29
CA LEU A 60 -4.95 -5.82 -12.76
C LEU A 60 -4.41 -6.79 -11.73
N VAL A 61 -4.32 -6.37 -10.46
CA VAL A 61 -3.70 -7.18 -9.40
C VAL A 61 -4.70 -8.19 -8.83
N LEU A 62 -5.96 -7.80 -8.65
CA LEU A 62 -6.94 -8.65 -7.97
C LEU A 62 -7.70 -9.56 -8.93
N HIS A 63 -7.90 -9.18 -10.19
CA HIS A 63 -8.72 -9.95 -11.14
C HIS A 63 -7.93 -10.60 -12.27
N ASN A 64 -6.72 -10.12 -12.59
CA ASN A 64 -5.89 -10.72 -13.64
C ASN A 64 -4.78 -11.59 -13.03
N SER A 65 -4.84 -12.91 -13.29
CA SER A 65 -3.87 -13.89 -12.77
C SER A 65 -2.44 -13.71 -13.30
N VAL A 66 -2.24 -13.03 -14.43
CA VAL A 66 -0.92 -12.74 -15.01
C VAL A 66 -0.18 -11.67 -14.20
N PHE A 67 -0.92 -10.69 -13.68
CA PHE A 67 -0.35 -9.53 -12.98
C PHE A 67 -0.56 -9.58 -11.47
N GLY A 68 -1.47 -10.42 -10.98
CA GLY A 68 -1.79 -10.51 -9.56
C GLY A 68 -0.61 -10.89 -8.68
N GLY A 69 0.39 -11.61 -9.20
CA GLY A 69 1.63 -11.91 -8.48
C GLY A 69 2.76 -10.90 -8.69
N ASN A 70 2.55 -9.78 -9.40
CA ASN A 70 3.64 -8.87 -9.75
C ASN A 70 4.01 -7.95 -8.57
N PHE A 71 5.23 -8.11 -8.07
CA PHE A 71 5.76 -7.34 -6.93
C PHE A 71 5.64 -5.82 -7.08
N ASN A 72 6.01 -5.30 -8.26
CA ASN A 72 5.99 -3.86 -8.50
C ASN A 72 4.56 -3.30 -8.57
N LEU A 73 3.62 -4.05 -9.14
CA LEU A 73 2.22 -3.63 -9.24
C LEU A 73 1.52 -3.69 -7.88
N GLN A 74 1.81 -4.70 -7.05
CA GLN A 74 1.29 -4.77 -5.68
C GLN A 74 1.81 -3.60 -4.84
N ASN A 75 3.12 -3.31 -4.89
CA ASN A 75 3.70 -2.15 -4.22
C ASN A 75 3.03 -0.86 -4.66
N LEU A 76 2.86 -0.67 -5.98
CA LEU A 76 2.26 0.55 -6.50
C LEU A 76 0.80 0.70 -6.07
N LEU A 77 0.02 -0.38 -6.03
CA LEU A 77 -1.36 -0.38 -5.57
C LEU A 77 -1.46 0.09 -4.12
N ILE A 78 -0.69 -0.53 -3.20
CA ILE A 78 -0.74 -0.18 -1.79
C ILE A 78 -0.22 1.24 -1.56
N LEU A 79 0.91 1.61 -2.15
CA LEU A 79 1.49 2.95 -1.99
C LEU A 79 0.56 4.06 -2.53
N SER A 80 -0.12 3.80 -3.65
CA SER A 80 -1.11 4.76 -4.19
C SER A 80 -2.33 4.86 -3.28
N ALA A 81 -2.80 3.73 -2.74
CA ALA A 81 -3.91 3.70 -1.81
C ALA A 81 -3.59 4.42 -0.50
N ILE A 82 -2.41 4.22 0.09
CA ILE A 82 -1.97 4.96 1.28
C ILE A 82 -2.07 6.48 1.07
N LYS A 83 -1.72 6.95 -0.14
CA LYS A 83 -1.73 8.39 -0.47
C LYS A 83 -3.11 8.96 -0.80
N ALA A 84 -4.03 8.16 -1.35
CA ALA A 84 -5.28 8.67 -1.92
C ALA A 84 -6.55 8.08 -1.30
N ASP A 85 -6.52 6.84 -0.81
CA ASP A 85 -7.67 6.16 -0.19
C ASP A 85 -7.21 5.12 0.85
N ALA A 86 -6.98 5.59 2.08
CA ALA A 86 -6.54 4.76 3.20
C ALA A 86 -7.55 3.65 3.57
N SER A 87 -8.84 3.84 3.27
CA SER A 87 -9.90 2.91 3.69
C SER A 87 -9.75 1.51 3.08
N ARG A 88 -9.06 1.40 1.94
CA ARG A 88 -8.84 0.14 1.21
C ARG A 88 -7.51 -0.52 1.52
N VAL A 89 -6.58 0.19 2.15
CA VAL A 89 -5.20 -0.28 2.39
C VAL A 89 -5.21 -1.59 3.18
N MET A 90 -6.06 -1.69 4.20
CA MET A 90 -6.19 -2.91 5.01
C MET A 90 -6.68 -4.13 4.22
N ASP A 91 -7.63 -3.96 3.30
CA ASP A 91 -8.10 -5.06 2.42
C ASP A 91 -6.96 -5.54 1.53
N TYR A 92 -6.18 -4.61 0.98
CA TYR A 92 -5.02 -4.95 0.15
C TYR A 92 -3.95 -5.68 0.95
N ILE A 93 -3.63 -5.24 2.17
CA ILE A 93 -2.65 -5.91 3.03
C ILE A 93 -3.05 -7.37 3.28
N HIS A 94 -4.33 -7.65 3.50
CA HIS A 94 -4.81 -9.00 3.72
C HIS A 94 -4.72 -9.88 2.46
N ARG A 95 -5.04 -9.31 1.29
CA ARG A 95 -5.17 -10.06 0.03
C ARG A 95 -3.86 -10.21 -0.75
N LEU A 96 -2.93 -9.29 -0.56
CA LEU A 96 -1.66 -9.21 -1.28
C LEU A 96 -0.55 -9.84 -0.43
N ASP A 97 0.28 -10.67 -1.03
CA ASP A 97 1.36 -11.39 -0.32
C ASP A 97 2.76 -11.08 -0.89
N ASN A 98 2.84 -10.43 -2.05
CA ASN A 98 4.08 -10.23 -2.79
C ASN A 98 4.39 -8.74 -2.93
N PHE A 99 4.55 -8.05 -1.81
CA PHE A 99 4.91 -6.64 -1.74
C PHE A 99 6.05 -6.42 -0.74
N ASP A 100 6.65 -5.23 -0.74
CA ASP A 100 7.75 -4.88 0.15
C ASP A 100 7.23 -4.52 1.55
N GLY A 101 7.13 -5.52 2.44
CA GLY A 101 6.67 -5.32 3.81
C GLY A 101 7.38 -4.19 4.56
N PRO A 102 8.74 -4.19 4.65
CA PRO A 102 9.48 -3.11 5.28
C PRO A 102 9.17 -1.73 4.69
N ALA A 103 9.31 -1.55 3.37
CA ALA A 103 9.17 -0.23 2.75
C ALA A 103 7.73 0.28 2.79
N VAL A 104 6.75 -0.58 2.51
CA VAL A 104 5.33 -0.22 2.57
C VAL A 104 4.89 0.05 4.01
N GLY A 105 5.41 -0.71 4.98
CA GLY A 105 5.16 -0.49 6.39
C GLY A 105 5.67 0.86 6.87
N GLU A 106 6.89 1.27 6.48
CA GLU A 106 7.44 2.60 6.79
C GLU A 106 6.56 3.72 6.22
N VAL A 107 6.16 3.61 4.95
CA VAL A 107 5.28 4.60 4.32
C VAL A 107 3.90 4.66 5.01
N ALA A 108 3.37 3.52 5.47
CA ALA A 108 2.13 3.49 6.23
C ALA A 108 2.26 4.19 7.60
N VAL A 109 3.39 4.03 8.29
CA VAL A 109 3.68 4.78 9.53
C VAL A 109 3.78 6.27 9.26
N GLU A 110 4.49 6.69 8.21
CA GLU A 110 4.60 8.10 7.81
C GLU A 110 3.26 8.73 7.45
N ALA A 111 2.32 7.93 6.93
CA ALA A 111 0.96 8.33 6.61
C ALA A 111 -0.01 8.23 7.81
N GLU A 112 0.50 7.96 9.02
CA GLU A 112 -0.29 7.78 10.26
C GLU A 112 -1.29 6.61 10.22
N LEU A 113 -1.08 5.65 9.31
CA LEU A 113 -1.88 4.42 9.18
C LEU A 113 -1.30 3.30 10.05
N TYR A 114 -1.38 3.48 11.37
CA TYR A 114 -0.66 2.64 12.32
C TYR A 114 -1.19 1.20 12.42
N GLU A 115 -2.50 0.99 12.27
CA GLU A 115 -3.08 -0.37 12.30
C GLU A 115 -2.70 -1.16 11.04
N GLU A 116 -2.69 -0.49 9.89
CA GLU A 116 -2.22 -1.02 8.61
C GLU A 116 -0.72 -1.34 8.68
N ALA A 117 0.09 -0.40 9.19
CA ALA A 117 1.53 -0.59 9.37
C ALA A 117 1.84 -1.77 10.30
N PHE A 118 1.15 -1.87 11.44
CA PHE A 118 1.28 -3.00 12.36
C PHE A 118 0.94 -4.33 11.66
N SER A 119 -0.15 -4.34 10.87
CA SER A 119 -0.60 -5.52 10.14
C SER A 119 0.40 -5.94 9.07
N ILE A 120 1.01 -4.99 8.36
CA ILE A 120 2.10 -5.24 7.42
C ILE A 120 3.31 -5.85 8.14
N PHE A 121 3.82 -5.19 9.18
CA PHE A 121 5.00 -5.67 9.89
C PHE A 121 4.78 -7.06 10.49
N LYS A 122 3.60 -7.32 11.06
CA LYS A 122 3.22 -8.65 11.53
C LYS A 122 3.19 -9.68 10.39
N LYS A 123 2.62 -9.34 9.24
CA LYS A 123 2.53 -10.24 8.08
C LYS A 123 3.91 -10.64 7.53
N PHE A 124 4.89 -9.75 7.61
CA PHE A 124 6.27 -9.99 7.15
C PHE A 124 7.22 -10.45 8.25
N ASN A 125 6.72 -10.82 9.43
CA ASN A 125 7.51 -11.24 10.60
C ASN A 125 8.55 -10.19 11.06
N LEU A 126 8.23 -8.90 10.87
CA LEU A 126 9.03 -7.77 11.32
C LEU A 126 8.61 -7.41 12.74
N ASN A 127 8.98 -8.24 13.71
CA ASN A 127 8.48 -8.16 15.08
C ASN A 127 8.90 -6.87 15.80
N ILE A 128 10.12 -6.39 15.57
CA ILE A 128 10.63 -5.16 16.20
C ILE A 128 9.89 -3.92 15.66
N PRO A 129 9.78 -3.68 14.34
CA PRO A 129 8.91 -2.63 13.82
C PRO A 129 7.46 -2.75 14.28
N ALA A 130 6.88 -3.95 14.27
CA ALA A 130 5.49 -4.16 14.69
C ALA A 130 5.25 -3.74 16.15
N VAL A 131 6.11 -4.16 17.09
CA VAL A 131 5.95 -3.80 18.50
C VAL A 131 6.21 -2.31 18.74
N ASN A 132 7.14 -1.70 18.00
CA ASN A 132 7.40 -0.28 18.10
C ASN A 132 6.19 0.55 17.66
N VAL A 133 5.48 0.15 16.59
CA VAL A 133 4.23 0.82 16.19
C VAL A 133 3.18 0.75 17.31
N LEU A 134 3.06 -0.39 18.00
CA LEU A 134 2.13 -0.51 19.14
C LEU A 134 2.51 0.38 20.33
N LEU A 135 3.81 0.54 20.61
CA LEU A 135 4.31 1.27 21.77
C LEU A 135 4.42 2.77 21.54
N ASP A 136 5.00 3.18 20.41
CA ASP A 136 5.38 4.57 20.15
C ASP A 136 4.26 5.33 19.40
N ASN A 137 3.50 4.67 18.53
CA ASN A 137 2.44 5.31 17.74
C ASN A 137 1.04 5.08 18.30
N ILE A 138 0.65 3.81 18.50
CA ILE A 138 -0.68 3.45 19.02
C ILE A 138 -0.75 3.64 20.54
N GLN A 139 0.40 3.56 21.22
CA GLN A 139 0.55 3.67 22.67
C GLN A 139 -0.31 2.68 23.46
N ASN A 140 -0.48 1.48 22.93
CA ASN A 140 -1.22 0.40 23.58
C ASN A 140 -0.27 -0.68 24.10
N ILE A 141 0.12 -0.53 25.37
CA ILE A 141 1.05 -1.45 26.06
C ILE A 141 0.45 -2.86 26.16
N GLU A 142 -0.85 -2.98 26.43
CA GLU A 142 -1.50 -4.28 26.58
C GLU A 142 -1.37 -5.10 25.28
N ARG A 143 -1.69 -4.50 24.13
CA ARG A 143 -1.49 -5.13 22.81
C ARG A 143 -0.01 -5.42 22.53
N ALA A 144 0.91 -4.55 22.95
CA ALA A 144 2.35 -4.78 22.76
C ALA A 144 2.84 -6.00 23.58
N VAL A 145 2.34 -6.16 24.81
CA VAL A 145 2.62 -7.31 25.67
C VAL A 145 2.01 -8.59 25.09
N GLU A 146 0.75 -8.55 24.65
CA GLU A 146 0.10 -9.68 23.97
C GLU A 146 0.86 -10.11 22.72
N PHE A 147 1.31 -9.14 21.91
CA PHE A 147 2.13 -9.42 20.75
C PHE A 147 3.48 -10.05 21.13
N ALA A 148 4.17 -9.52 22.14
CA ALA A 148 5.43 -10.08 22.62
C ALA A 148 5.27 -11.52 23.17
N LEU A 149 4.17 -11.80 23.88
CA LEU A 149 3.81 -13.14 24.33
C LEU A 149 3.57 -14.09 23.14
N SER A 150 2.97 -13.61 22.05
CA SER A 150 2.69 -14.42 20.87
C SER A 150 3.94 -14.73 20.05
N VAL A 151 4.90 -13.80 20.00
CA VAL A 151 6.15 -13.94 19.24
C VAL A 151 7.22 -14.72 20.04
N ASP A 152 7.22 -14.57 21.37
CA ASP A 152 8.15 -15.23 22.29
C ASP A 152 9.65 -14.98 21.97
N GLU A 153 9.98 -13.74 21.61
CA GLU A 153 11.36 -13.31 21.33
C GLU A 153 11.87 -12.31 22.37
N GLU A 154 13.05 -12.56 22.93
CA GLU A 154 13.70 -11.67 23.93
C GLU A 154 13.89 -10.23 23.42
N ALA A 155 14.15 -10.08 22.12
CA ALA A 155 14.35 -8.79 21.49
C ALA A 155 13.06 -7.94 21.51
N VAL A 156 11.89 -8.57 21.33
CA VAL A 156 10.58 -7.91 21.37
C VAL A 156 10.23 -7.51 22.79
N TRP A 157 10.45 -8.40 23.77
CA TRP A 157 10.30 -8.10 25.19
C TRP A 157 11.18 -6.93 25.64
N SER A 158 12.41 -6.87 25.14
CA SER A 158 13.32 -5.76 25.41
C SER A 158 12.77 -4.41 24.91
N GLN A 159 12.02 -4.40 23.80
CA GLN A 159 11.36 -3.18 23.32
C GLN A 159 10.14 -2.82 24.17
N VAL A 160 9.31 -3.79 24.54
CA VAL A 160 8.15 -3.56 25.42
C VAL A 160 8.59 -2.97 26.75
N ALA A 161 9.62 -3.52 27.38
CA ALA A 161 10.16 -3.00 28.64
C ALA A 161 10.64 -1.54 28.49
N LYS A 162 11.37 -1.23 27.41
CA LYS A 162 11.81 0.14 27.11
C LYS A 162 10.63 1.08 26.88
N GLY A 163 9.62 0.65 26.13
CA GLY A 163 8.41 1.44 25.84
C GLY A 163 7.60 1.75 27.10
N GLN A 164 7.44 0.77 28.00
CA GLN A 164 6.75 0.95 29.29
C GLN A 164 7.41 2.02 30.15
N VAL A 165 8.76 2.03 30.23
CA VAL A 165 9.49 3.06 30.98
C VAL A 165 9.25 4.44 30.37
N ARG A 166 9.39 4.59 29.04
CA ARG A 166 9.16 5.88 28.35
C ARG A 166 7.75 6.42 28.58
N LEU A 167 6.73 5.56 28.48
CA LEU A 167 5.33 5.94 28.68
C LEU A 167 5.05 6.32 30.15
N SER A 168 5.70 5.64 31.11
CA SER A 168 5.58 5.98 32.53
C SER A 168 6.24 7.31 32.92
N GLU A 169 7.27 7.74 32.18
CA GLU A 169 7.95 9.04 32.39
C GLU A 169 7.23 10.21 31.71
N SER A 170 6.31 9.92 30.78
CA SER A 170 5.58 10.92 29.99
C SER A 170 4.20 11.28 30.56
N ALA A 171 3.75 10.58 31.62
CA ALA A 171 2.49 10.77 32.33
C ALA A 171 2.68 11.61 33.60
#